data_AF-Q7U8M7-F1
#
_entry.id   AF-Q7U8M7-F1
#
_cell.length_a   1.000
_cell.length_b   1.000
_cell.length_c   1.000
_cell.angle_alpha   90.00
_cell.angle_beta   90.00
_cell.angle_gamma   90.00
#
_symmetry.space_group_name_H-M   'P 1'
#
loop_
_entity.id
_entity.type
_entity.pdbx_description
1 polymer ?
#
loop_
_entity_poly.entity_id
_entity_poly.type
_entity_poly.pdbx_seq_one_letter_code
_entity_poly.pdbx_strand_id
1 'polypeptide(L)'
;MSHHHSKPPPGFVMARPVTVVASLIVLSGAGEVQAVGLASVQAEARLCLQGRLPAACERALDQTEQLQRRAADIEAYPCQTLLLALQADVILQQLGHGRGERALADLSAAGRGCVGL
;
A
#
# COMPACT_ATOMS: atom_id res chain seq x y z
N MET A 1 7.50 76.70 -2.17
CA MET A 1 8.54 76.08 -1.31
C MET A 1 8.39 74.58 -1.43
N SER A 2 9.18 73.99 -2.33
CA SER A 2 9.16 72.57 -2.66
C SER A 2 10.23 71.86 -1.84
N HIS A 3 9.84 70.86 -1.05
CA HIS A 3 10.80 69.93 -0.44
C HIS A 3 10.56 68.54 -1.00
N HIS A 4 11.55 68.08 -1.77
CA HIS A 4 11.56 66.84 -2.52
C HIS A 4 11.70 65.63 -1.56
N HIS A 5 10.78 64.69 -1.66
CA HIS A 5 10.93 63.36 -1.06
C HIS A 5 12.00 62.58 -1.84
N SER A 6 13.13 62.30 -1.18
CA SER A 6 14.19 61.43 -1.72
C SER A 6 13.76 59.95 -1.65
N LYS A 7 13.92 59.25 -2.77
CA LYS A 7 13.74 57.79 -2.90
C LYS A 7 15.03 57.10 -2.39
N PRO A 8 14.94 56.05 -1.55
CA PRO A 8 16.13 55.31 -1.13
C PRO A 8 16.71 54.48 -2.28
N PRO A 9 18.05 54.28 -2.34
CA PRO A 9 18.71 53.51 -3.38
C PRO A 9 18.42 52.01 -3.27
N PRO A 10 18.51 51.26 -4.38
CA PRO A 10 18.26 49.82 -4.36
C PRO A 10 19.37 49.11 -3.58
N GLY A 11 18.97 48.50 -2.45
CA GLY A 11 19.84 47.61 -1.69
C GLY A 11 20.22 46.39 -2.53
N PHE A 12 21.53 46.14 -2.65
CA PHE A 12 22.06 44.91 -3.24
C PHE A 12 21.55 43.70 -2.46
N VAL A 13 20.79 42.83 -3.11
CA VAL A 13 20.40 41.53 -2.56
C VAL A 13 21.59 40.58 -2.75
N MET A 14 22.38 40.37 -1.69
CA MET A 14 23.33 39.25 -1.65
C MET A 14 22.54 37.94 -1.52
N ALA A 15 22.32 37.26 -2.64
CA ALA A 15 21.85 35.87 -2.64
C ALA A 15 22.98 34.98 -2.11
N ARG A 16 22.84 34.51 -0.86
CA ARG A 16 23.74 33.48 -0.30
C ARG A 16 23.41 32.15 -0.98
N PRO A 17 24.36 31.46 -1.64
CA PRO A 17 24.07 30.19 -2.27
C PRO A 17 23.80 29.15 -1.18
N VAL A 18 22.58 28.60 -1.16
CA VAL A 18 22.24 27.43 -0.34
C VAL A 18 22.70 26.20 -1.14
N THR A 19 23.85 25.65 -0.76
CA THR A 19 24.35 24.38 -1.30
C THR A 19 23.52 23.25 -0.71
N VAL A 20 22.60 22.70 -1.49
CA VAL A 20 21.86 21.48 -1.15
C VAL A 20 22.77 20.29 -1.45
N VAL A 21 23.33 19.68 -0.40
CA VAL A 21 24.07 18.43 -0.51
C VAL A 21 23.06 17.28 -0.57
N ALA A 22 22.73 16.83 -1.78
CA ALA A 22 21.92 15.64 -1.98
C ALA A 22 22.79 14.39 -1.71
N SER A 23 22.71 13.86 -0.49
CA SER A 23 23.35 12.59 -0.15
C SER A 23 22.48 11.43 -0.68
N LEU A 24 22.81 10.91 -1.86
CA LEU A 24 22.23 9.67 -2.38
C LEU A 24 22.82 8.49 -1.61
N ILE A 25 22.18 8.13 -0.50
CA ILE A 25 22.48 6.88 0.21
C ILE A 25 21.83 5.74 -0.58
N VAL A 26 22.60 5.12 -1.47
CA VAL A 26 22.20 3.87 -2.14
C VAL A 26 22.43 2.72 -1.15
N LEU A 27 21.43 2.42 -0.32
CA LEU A 27 21.39 1.14 0.39
C LEU A 27 21.06 0.06 -0.62
N SER A 28 22.08 -0.49 -1.27
CA SER A 28 22.00 -1.75 -2.02
C SER A 28 21.86 -2.91 -1.03
N GLY A 29 20.72 -2.99 -0.36
CA GLY A 29 20.25 -4.24 0.21
C GLY A 29 19.72 -5.08 -0.94
N ALA A 30 20.37 -6.20 -1.24
CA ALA A 30 19.73 -7.30 -1.96
C ALA A 30 18.62 -7.87 -1.06
N GLY A 31 17.55 -7.10 -0.89
CA GLY A 31 16.30 -7.64 -0.39
C GLY A 31 15.79 -8.55 -1.49
N GLU A 32 15.79 -9.85 -1.24
CA GLU A 32 14.92 -10.74 -2.00
C GLU A 32 13.53 -10.12 -1.95
N VAL A 33 13.03 -9.64 -3.09
CA VAL A 33 11.63 -9.28 -3.22
C VAL A 33 10.88 -10.60 -3.12
N GLN A 34 10.59 -11.00 -1.88
CA GLN A 34 9.81 -12.19 -1.59
C GLN A 34 8.44 -11.92 -2.19
N ALA A 35 8.17 -12.60 -3.29
CA ALA A 35 6.90 -12.52 -3.97
C ALA A 35 5.83 -12.91 -2.96
N VAL A 36 4.90 -11.99 -2.66
CA VAL A 36 3.83 -12.22 -1.68
C VAL A 36 3.13 -13.53 -2.02
N GLY A 37 3.16 -14.51 -1.14
CA GLY A 37 2.53 -15.80 -1.40
C GLY A 37 1.08 -15.81 -0.95
N LEU A 38 0.31 -16.77 -1.44
CA LEU A 38 -1.04 -17.03 -0.92
C LEU A 38 -1.07 -17.21 0.62
N ALA A 39 -0.04 -17.86 1.19
CA ALA A 39 0.03 -18.10 2.63
C ALA A 39 0.14 -16.79 3.45
N SER A 40 0.89 -15.79 2.97
CA SER A 40 0.99 -14.50 3.67
C SER A 40 -0.30 -13.71 3.55
N VAL A 41 -0.93 -13.70 2.36
CA VAL A 41 -2.25 -13.09 2.15
C VAL A 41 -3.28 -13.67 3.12
N GLN A 42 -3.33 -15.00 3.24
CA GLN A 42 -4.29 -15.66 4.14
C GLN A 42 -4.04 -15.32 5.61
N ALA A 43 -2.78 -15.22 6.02
CA ALA A 43 -2.44 -14.88 7.41
C ALA A 43 -2.91 -13.46 7.77
N GLU A 44 -2.58 -12.46 6.95
CA GLU A 44 -2.98 -11.07 7.19
C GLU A 44 -4.50 -10.89 7.08
N ALA A 45 -5.12 -11.47 6.04
CA ALA A 45 -6.56 -11.42 5.87
C ALA A 45 -7.31 -12.05 7.05
N ARG A 46 -6.83 -13.19 7.58
CA ARG A 46 -7.42 -13.81 8.76
C ARG A 46 -7.33 -12.91 10.00
N LEU A 47 -6.19 -12.27 10.22
CA LEU A 47 -6.01 -11.33 11.34
C LEU A 47 -6.94 -10.11 11.21
N CYS A 48 -7.12 -9.60 10.00
CA CYS A 48 -8.08 -8.54 9.71
C CYS A 48 -9.52 -8.98 9.98
N LEU A 49 -9.97 -10.08 9.36
CA LEU A 49 -11.35 -10.58 9.44
C LEU A 49 -11.77 -11.01 10.85
N GLN A 50 -10.80 -11.36 11.71
CA GLN A 50 -11.04 -11.62 13.13
C GLN A 50 -11.12 -10.33 13.98
N GLY A 51 -10.95 -9.15 13.38
CA GLY A 51 -10.96 -7.86 14.07
C GLY A 51 -9.78 -7.65 15.02
N ARG A 52 -8.70 -8.43 14.88
CA ARG A 52 -7.59 -8.44 15.85
C ARG A 52 -6.62 -7.28 15.65
N LEU A 53 -6.36 -6.92 14.39
CA LEU A 53 -5.32 -5.96 14.02
C LEU A 53 -5.77 -5.10 12.83
N PRO A 54 -6.11 -3.81 13.04
CA PRO A 54 -6.49 -2.91 11.94
C PRO A 54 -5.39 -2.79 10.87
N ALA A 55 -4.12 -2.75 11.27
CA ALA A 55 -2.99 -2.71 10.35
C ALA A 55 -2.85 -3.97 9.47
N ALA A 56 -3.41 -5.11 9.91
CA ALA A 56 -3.43 -6.32 9.11
C ALA A 56 -4.39 -6.20 7.92
N CYS A 57 -5.43 -5.36 8.02
CA CYS A 57 -6.35 -5.13 6.91
C CYS A 57 -5.65 -4.41 5.74
N GLU A 58 -4.90 -3.34 6.02
CA GLU A 58 -4.12 -2.63 4.99
C GLU A 58 -3.10 -3.56 4.32
N ARG A 59 -2.35 -4.33 5.13
CA ARG A 59 -1.41 -5.32 4.59
C ARG A 59 -2.12 -6.40 3.78
N ALA A 60 -3.28 -6.87 4.22
CA ALA A 60 -4.06 -7.84 3.47
C ALA A 60 -4.49 -7.27 2.11
N LEU A 61 -4.91 -6.00 2.03
CA LEU A 61 -5.26 -5.35 0.77
C LEU A 61 -4.06 -5.27 -0.18
N ASP A 62 -2.93 -4.73 0.30
CA ASP A 62 -1.70 -4.61 -0.51
C ASP A 62 -1.22 -5.96 -1.03
N GLN A 63 -1.21 -6.97 -0.16
CA GLN A 63 -0.77 -8.31 -0.51
C GLN A 63 -1.73 -9.00 -1.48
N THR A 64 -3.04 -8.84 -1.27
CA THR A 64 -4.07 -9.44 -2.13
C THR A 64 -4.04 -8.80 -3.52
N GLU A 65 -3.83 -7.50 -3.63
CA GLU A 65 -3.65 -6.80 -4.91
C GLU A 65 -2.38 -7.28 -5.65
N GLN A 66 -1.26 -7.41 -4.95
CA GLN A 66 -0.02 -7.95 -5.56
C GLN A 66 -0.19 -9.38 -6.06
N LEU A 67 -0.95 -10.21 -5.34
CA LEU A 67 -1.25 -11.58 -5.76
C LEU A 67 -2.27 -11.60 -6.91
N GLN A 68 -3.25 -10.69 -6.90
CA GLN A 68 -4.30 -10.58 -7.91
C GLN A 68 -3.74 -10.11 -9.26
N ARG A 69 -2.78 -9.18 -9.25
CA ARG A 69 -2.01 -8.79 -10.45
C ARG A 69 -1.22 -9.97 -11.02
N ARG A 70 -0.48 -10.71 -10.18
CA ARG A 70 0.24 -11.91 -10.64
C ARG A 70 -0.68 -12.99 -11.18
N ALA A 71 -1.83 -13.22 -10.52
CA ALA A 71 -2.85 -14.13 -11.04
C ALA A 71 -3.36 -13.67 -12.41
N ALA A 72 -3.51 -12.36 -12.64
CA ALA A 72 -3.87 -11.82 -13.95
C ALA A 72 -2.78 -12.04 -15.00
N ASP A 73 -1.51 -11.82 -14.65
CA ASP A 73 -0.36 -11.98 -15.54
C ASP A 73 -0.20 -13.41 -16.06
N ILE A 74 -0.61 -14.40 -15.27
CA ILE A 74 -0.60 -15.83 -15.65
C ILE A 74 -1.98 -16.36 -16.05
N GLU A 75 -2.96 -15.48 -16.25
CA GLU A 75 -4.33 -15.81 -16.66
C GLU A 75 -5.07 -16.78 -15.70
N ALA A 76 -4.68 -16.79 -14.42
CA ALA A 76 -5.36 -17.51 -13.34
C ALA A 76 -6.64 -16.78 -12.88
N TYR A 77 -7.56 -16.53 -13.82
CA TYR A 77 -8.79 -15.75 -13.61
C TYR A 77 -9.69 -16.24 -12.45
N PRO A 78 -9.79 -17.56 -12.15
CA PRO A 78 -10.50 -18.02 -10.96
C PRO A 78 -9.87 -17.50 -9.67
N CYS A 79 -8.53 -17.57 -9.55
CA CYS A 79 -7.81 -17.02 -8.41
C CYS A 79 -7.97 -15.50 -8.35
N GLN A 80 -7.84 -14.81 -9.49
CA GLN A 80 -8.03 -13.36 -9.59
C GLN A 80 -9.39 -12.93 -9.00
N THR A 81 -10.47 -13.62 -9.38
CA THR A 81 -11.83 -13.34 -8.91
C THR A 81 -11.98 -13.57 -7.40
N LEU A 82 -11.39 -14.65 -6.89
CA LEU A 82 -11.39 -14.97 -5.46
C LEU A 82 -10.63 -13.91 -4.64
N LEU A 83 -9.51 -13.41 -5.15
CA LEU A 83 -8.74 -12.34 -4.51
C LEU A 83 -9.51 -11.02 -4.50
N LEU A 84 -10.25 -10.69 -5.56
CA LEU A 84 -11.14 -9.51 -5.56
C LEU A 84 -12.26 -9.63 -4.50
N ALA A 85 -12.87 -10.81 -4.37
CA ALA A 85 -13.87 -11.06 -3.33
C ALA A 85 -13.27 -10.90 -1.92
N LEU A 86 -12.03 -11.39 -1.72
CA LEU A 86 -11.32 -11.22 -0.45
C LEU A 86 -11.02 -9.75 -0.14
N GLN A 87 -10.60 -8.95 -1.12
CA GLN A 87 -10.39 -7.50 -0.92
C GLN A 87 -11.69 -6.82 -0.47
N ALA A 88 -12.83 -7.16 -1.06
CA ALA A 88 -14.12 -6.62 -0.66
C ALA A 88 -14.47 -7.00 0.79
N ASP A 89 -14.21 -8.24 1.21
CA ASP A 89 -14.42 -8.67 2.59
C ASP A 89 -13.54 -7.91 3.60
N VAL A 90 -12.28 -7.68 3.25
CA VAL A 90 -11.34 -6.91 4.07
C VAL A 90 -11.80 -5.45 4.20
N ILE A 91 -12.21 -4.82 3.09
CA ILE A 91 -12.76 -3.45 3.09
C ILE A 91 -14.01 -3.37 3.97
N LEU A 92 -14.96 -4.30 3.80
CA LEU A 92 -16.17 -4.33 4.61
C LEU A 92 -15.86 -4.51 6.09
N GLN A 93 -14.86 -5.33 6.44
CA GLN A 93 -14.39 -5.47 7.81
C GLN A 93 -13.84 -4.15 8.37
N GLN A 94 -13.04 -3.41 7.60
CA GLN A 94 -12.51 -2.09 8.00
C GLN A 94 -13.61 -1.06 8.22
N LEU A 95 -14.68 -1.14 7.43
CA LEU A 95 -15.84 -0.25 7.54
C LEU A 95 -16.80 -0.65 8.67
N GLY A 96 -16.52 -1.71 9.43
CA GLY A 96 -17.40 -2.21 10.49
C GLY A 96 -18.61 -3.01 9.96
N HIS A 97 -18.59 -3.41 8.69
CA HIS A 97 -19.60 -4.21 8.01
C HIS A 97 -19.10 -5.64 7.69
N GLY A 98 -18.13 -6.11 8.45
CA GLY A 98 -17.54 -7.43 8.28
C GLY A 98 -18.57 -8.56 8.33
N ARG A 99 -18.39 -9.58 7.49
CA ARG A 99 -19.30 -10.74 7.42
C ARG A 99 -18.97 -11.83 8.45
N GLY A 100 -18.04 -11.56 9.37
CA GLY A 100 -17.62 -12.47 10.44
C GLY A 100 -17.16 -13.83 9.93
N GLU A 101 -17.69 -14.90 10.53
CA GLU A 101 -17.36 -16.29 10.17
C GLU A 101 -17.56 -16.62 8.68
N ARG A 102 -18.49 -15.95 7.99
CA ARG A 102 -18.71 -16.17 6.56
C ARG A 102 -17.49 -15.74 5.74
N ALA A 103 -16.88 -14.60 6.05
CA ALA A 103 -15.67 -14.14 5.38
C ALA A 103 -14.47 -15.06 5.66
N LEU A 104 -14.39 -15.64 6.87
CA LEU A 104 -13.35 -16.62 7.20
C LEU A 104 -13.54 -17.95 6.46
N ALA A 105 -14.78 -18.39 6.28
CA ALA A 105 -15.10 -19.57 5.47
C ALA A 105 -14.73 -19.32 3.99
N ASP A 106 -15.10 -18.16 3.45
CA ASP A 106 -14.78 -17.77 2.07
C ASP A 106 -13.26 -17.67 1.84
N LEU A 107 -12.50 -17.11 2.80
CA LEU A 107 -11.04 -17.08 2.78
C LEU A 107 -10.42 -18.49 2.67
N SER A 108 -10.96 -19.46 3.42
CA SER A 108 -10.50 -20.86 3.35
C SER A 108 -10.81 -21.51 2.00
N ALA A 109 -11.91 -21.11 1.35
CA ALA A 109 -12.29 -21.58 0.02
C ALA A 109 -11.41 -20.95 -1.06
N ALA A 110 -11.11 -19.65 -0.94
CA ALA A 110 -10.21 -18.92 -1.83
C ALA A 110 -8.81 -19.54 -1.86
N GLY A 111 -8.32 -20.04 -0.72
CA GLY A 111 -7.05 -20.74 -0.63
C GLY A 111 -6.90 -21.95 -1.56
N ARG A 112 -8.00 -22.62 -1.93
CA ARG A 112 -7.95 -23.73 -2.88
C ARG A 112 -7.95 -23.28 -4.34
N GLY A 113 -8.48 -22.09 -4.62
CA GLY A 113 -8.56 -21.55 -5.99
C GLY A 113 -7.29 -20.85 -6.47
N CYS A 114 -6.32 -20.64 -5.58
CA CYS A 114 -5.06 -19.94 -5.85
C CYS A 114 -3.82 -20.83 -5.67
N VAL A 115 -3.97 -22.16 -5.75
CA VAL A 115 -2.85 -23.10 -5.56
C VAL A 115 -1.73 -22.83 -6.58
N GLY A 116 -0.48 -22.75 -6.10
CA GLY A 116 0.69 -22.47 -6.93
C GLY A 116 1.09 -20.99 -7.00
N LEU A 117 0.31 -20.11 -6.39
CA LEU A 117 0.59 -18.70 -6.10
C LEU A 117 0.73 -18.51 -4.57
#